data_AF-A0A9D4C110-F1
#
_entry.id   AF-A0A9D4C110-F1
#
_cell.length_a   1.000
_cell.length_b   1.000
_cell.length_c   1.000
_cell.angle_alpha   90.00
_cell.angle_beta   90.00
_cell.angle_gamma   90.00
#
_symmetry.space_group_name_H-M   'P 1'
#
loop_
_entity.id
_entity.type
_entity.pdbx_description
1 polymer ?
#
loop_
_entity_poly.entity_id
_entity_poly.type
_entity_poly.pdbx_seq_one_letter_code
_entity_poly.pdbx_strand_id
1 'polypeptide(L)'
;MCKDNFYLLSTLPFEEGFKCVNWSFMEAGHGKGAPDEIGAVIKRAADGVVLHGEDIVNAVSMYDTLTKKSIAPHLFLITDGQFEEQKKLHLKIYRR
;
A
#
# COMPACT_ATOMS: atom_id res chain seq x y z
N MET A 1 10.74 3.91 -9.68
CA MET A 1 11.36 4.40 -8.43
C MET A 1 12.88 4.28 -8.53
N CYS A 2 13.65 5.33 -8.19
CA CYS A 2 15.10 5.18 -8.05
C CYS A 2 15.41 4.39 -6.78
N LYS A 3 16.25 3.35 -6.89
CA LYS A 3 16.69 2.49 -5.77
C LYS A 3 17.17 3.29 -4.57
N ASP A 4 17.78 4.45 -4.84
CA ASP A 4 18.34 5.35 -3.83
C ASP A 4 17.26 5.88 -2.87
N ASN A 5 16.07 6.23 -3.36
CA ASN A 5 14.99 6.74 -2.51
C ASN A 5 14.45 5.65 -1.57
N PHE A 6 14.38 4.40 -2.05
CA PHE A 6 13.97 3.27 -1.21
C PHE A 6 15.05 2.94 -0.17
N TYR A 7 16.32 2.95 -0.59
CA TYR A 7 17.45 2.74 0.30
C TYR A 7 17.47 3.78 1.42
N LEU A 8 17.38 5.07 1.09
CA LEU A 8 17.37 6.15 2.08
C LEU A 8 16.19 6.01 3.06
N LEU A 9 14.99 5.69 2.59
CA LEU A 9 13.85 5.50 3.47
C LEU A 9 13.98 4.25 4.37
N SER A 10 14.55 3.17 3.85
CA SER A 10 14.71 1.91 4.60
C SER A 10 15.91 1.89 5.54
N THR A 11 16.77 2.91 5.51
CA THR A 11 18.00 2.98 6.32
C THR A 11 18.01 4.18 7.26
N LEU A 12 18.01 5.40 6.73
CA LEU A 12 18.26 6.62 7.53
C LEU A 12 17.33 6.78 8.73
N PRO A 13 16.00 6.59 8.63
CA PRO A 13 15.15 6.75 9.81
C PRO A 13 15.47 5.74 10.91
N PHE A 14 15.85 4.52 10.56
CA PHE A 14 16.18 3.50 11.55
C PHE A 14 17.55 3.75 12.20
N GLU A 15 18.50 4.35 11.47
CA GLU A 15 19.76 4.85 12.02
C GLU A 15 19.52 6.00 13.02
N GLU A 16 18.55 6.86 12.73
CA GLU A 16 18.13 7.96 13.62
C GLU A 16 17.20 7.52 14.77
N GLY A 17 16.98 6.20 14.93
CA GLY A 17 16.21 5.63 16.05
C GLY A 17 14.68 5.65 15.88
N PHE A 18 14.17 5.96 14.69
CA PHE A 18 12.75 5.80 14.39
C PHE A 18 12.38 4.31 14.34
N LYS A 19 11.25 3.97 14.97
CA LYS A 19 10.76 2.57 15.05
C LYS A 19 9.92 2.16 13.84
N CYS A 20 9.31 3.13 13.17
CA CYS A 20 8.49 2.90 12.01
C CYS A 20 8.60 4.07 11.05
N VAL A 21 8.47 3.76 9.76
CA VAL A 21 8.47 4.74 8.69
C VAL A 21 7.28 4.41 7.81
N ASN A 22 6.42 5.41 7.59
CA ASN A 22 5.27 5.27 6.71
C ASN A 22 5.53 6.05 5.43
N TRP A 23 5.55 5.37 4.29
CA TRP A 23 5.50 6.02 2.98
C TRP A 23 4.04 6.07 2.54
N SER A 24 3.39 7.22 2.73
CA SER A 24 2.07 7.48 2.15
C SER A 24 2.26 8.15 0.78
N PHE A 25 1.77 7.52 -0.29
CA PHE A 25 1.75 8.11 -1.63
C PHE A 25 0.31 8.42 -2.02
N MET A 26 0.06 9.64 -2.48
CA MET A 26 -1.20 10.06 -3.04
C MET A 26 -0.92 11.06 -4.14
N GLU A 27 -0.88 10.62 -5.40
CA GLU A 27 -0.78 11.56 -6.52
C GLU A 27 -1.42 11.02 -7.79
N ALA A 28 -2.08 11.91 -8.53
CA ALA A 28 -2.48 11.76 -9.93
C ALA A 28 -1.27 11.83 -10.90
N GLY A 29 -0.14 11.23 -10.50
CA GLY A 29 1.11 11.17 -11.25
C GLY A 29 1.27 9.78 -11.87
N HIS A 30 1.71 9.73 -13.13
CA HIS A 30 1.82 8.51 -13.94
C HIS A 30 2.81 7.46 -13.37
N GLY A 31 2.39 6.72 -12.33
CA GLY A 31 2.50 5.28 -12.16
C GLY A 31 3.88 4.60 -12.16
N LYS A 32 4.94 5.22 -11.61
CA LYS A 32 6.28 4.60 -11.46
C LYS A 32 6.95 4.78 -10.08
N GLY A 33 6.22 4.59 -8.97
CA GLY A 33 6.72 4.65 -7.57
C GLY A 33 6.90 3.29 -6.85
N ALA A 34 7.45 3.30 -5.63
CA ALA A 34 7.48 2.16 -4.70
C ALA A 34 6.15 1.39 -4.55
N PRO A 35 4.98 2.09 -4.48
CA PRO A 35 3.68 1.42 -4.49
C PRO A 35 3.45 0.52 -5.70
N ASP A 36 4.19 0.66 -6.80
CA ASP A 36 4.05 -0.24 -7.95
C ASP A 36 4.64 -1.62 -7.69
N GLU A 37 5.64 -1.77 -6.82
CA GLU A 37 6.18 -3.09 -6.50
C GLU A 37 5.20 -3.86 -5.59
N ILE A 38 4.67 -3.19 -4.56
CA ILE A 38 3.61 -3.74 -3.70
C ILE A 38 2.36 -3.99 -4.54
N GLY A 39 1.97 -3.03 -5.37
CA GLY A 39 0.86 -3.15 -6.32
C GLY A 39 1.07 -4.28 -7.32
N ALA A 40 2.29 -4.52 -7.79
CA ALA A 40 2.60 -5.63 -8.69
C ALA A 40 2.52 -6.99 -7.99
N VAL A 41 2.92 -7.08 -6.71
CA VAL A 41 2.73 -8.31 -5.91
C VAL A 41 1.25 -8.60 -5.73
N ILE A 42 0.47 -7.58 -5.34
CA ILE A 42 -0.98 -7.67 -5.16
C ILE A 42 -1.67 -8.06 -6.48
N LYS A 43 -1.32 -7.38 -7.58
CA LYS A 43 -1.86 -7.67 -8.92
C LYS A 43 -1.54 -9.10 -9.34
N ARG A 44 -0.28 -9.54 -9.26
CA ARG A 44 0.11 -10.90 -9.64
C ARG A 44 -0.64 -11.96 -8.82
N ALA A 45 -0.84 -11.70 -7.53
CA ALA A 45 -1.62 -12.59 -6.69
C ALA A 45 -3.10 -12.63 -7.14
N ALA A 46 -3.72 -11.48 -7.41
CA ALA A 46 -5.09 -11.38 -7.90
C ALA A 46 -5.27 -12.05 -9.28
N ASP A 47 -4.37 -11.78 -10.23
CA ASP A 47 -4.35 -12.40 -11.55
C ASP A 47 -4.27 -13.93 -11.45
N GLY A 48 -3.45 -14.44 -10.53
CA GLY A 48 -3.35 -15.88 -10.25
C GLY A 48 -4.65 -16.48 -9.71
N VAL A 49 -5.44 -15.71 -8.95
CA VAL A 49 -6.74 -16.17 -8.46
C VAL A 49 -7.76 -16.25 -9.60
N VAL A 50 -7.83 -15.19 -10.42
CA VAL A 50 -8.71 -15.14 -11.59
C VAL A 50 -8.37 -16.24 -12.60
N LEU A 51 -7.08 -16.50 -12.81
CA LEU A 51 -6.61 -17.57 -13.69
C LEU A 51 -7.05 -18.97 -13.22
N HIS A 52 -7.22 -19.16 -11.91
CA HIS A 52 -7.70 -20.42 -11.32
C HIS A 52 -9.23 -20.53 -11.27
N GLY A 53 -9.95 -19.59 -11.87
CA GLY A 53 -11.42 -19.64 -12.04
C GLY A 53 -12.22 -19.02 -10.90
N GLU A 54 -11.57 -18.34 -9.97
CA GLU A 54 -12.22 -17.57 -8.91
C GLU A 54 -12.37 -16.10 -9.33
N ASP A 55 -13.55 -15.50 -9.13
CA ASP A 55 -13.80 -14.12 -9.56
C ASP A 55 -13.53 -13.10 -8.44
N ILE A 56 -12.94 -11.95 -8.79
CA ILE A 56 -12.67 -10.83 -7.87
C ILE A 56 -13.48 -9.62 -8.33
N VAL A 57 -14.66 -9.44 -7.73
CA VAL A 57 -15.68 -8.49 -8.18
C VAL A 57 -15.62 -7.13 -7.48
N ASN A 58 -15.00 -7.05 -6.31
CA ASN A 58 -14.90 -5.82 -5.53
C ASN A 58 -13.73 -5.85 -4.53
N ALA A 59 -13.45 -4.71 -3.88
CA ALA A 59 -12.34 -4.57 -2.94
C ALA A 59 -12.43 -5.51 -1.73
N VAL A 60 -13.64 -5.83 -1.26
CA VAL A 60 -13.86 -6.77 -0.14
C VAL A 60 -13.47 -8.19 -0.55
N SER A 61 -13.97 -8.65 -1.71
CA SER A 61 -13.63 -9.95 -2.27
C SER A 61 -12.12 -10.08 -2.53
N MET A 62 -11.49 -9.00 -2.99
CA MET A 62 -10.04 -8.96 -3.20
C MET A 62 -9.29 -9.10 -1.87
N TYR A 63 -9.69 -8.34 -0.85
CA TYR A 63 -9.09 -8.39 0.49
C TYR A 63 -9.20 -9.79 1.10
N ASP A 64 -10.39 -10.38 1.13
CA ASP A 64 -10.63 -11.69 1.75
C ASP A 64 -9.81 -12.79 1.06
N THR A 65 -9.83 -12.80 -0.27
CA THR A 65 -9.17 -13.81 -1.08
C THR A 65 -7.64 -13.72 -0.97
N LEU A 66 -7.08 -12.51 -1.03
CA LEU A 66 -5.64 -12.32 -0.91
C LEU A 66 -5.14 -12.55 0.52
N THR A 67 -5.94 -12.23 1.53
CA THR A 67 -5.62 -12.52 2.94
C THR A 67 -5.60 -14.02 3.20
N LYS A 68 -6.57 -14.78 2.66
CA LYS A 68 -6.59 -16.25 2.75
C LYS A 68 -5.38 -16.91 2.09
N LYS A 69 -4.88 -16.34 0.99
CA LYS A 69 -3.67 -16.82 0.31
C LYS A 69 -2.36 -16.41 0.98
N SER A 70 -2.43 -15.65 2.08
CA SER A 70 -1.28 -15.23 2.89
C SER A 70 -0.16 -14.59 2.05
N ILE A 71 -0.51 -13.57 1.26
CA ILE A 71 0.48 -12.81 0.50
C ILE A 71 1.41 -12.02 1.45
N ALA A 72 2.63 -11.73 1.00
CA ALA A 72 3.64 -11.03 1.79
C ALA A 72 3.20 -9.66 2.37
N PRO A 73 2.49 -8.78 1.63
CA PRO A 73 2.02 -7.52 2.21
C PRO A 73 0.78 -7.72 3.08
N HIS A 74 0.78 -7.13 4.27
CA HIS A 74 -0.42 -6.99 5.09
C HIS A 74 -1.38 -6.00 4.45
N LEU A 75 -2.59 -6.47 4.14
CA LEU A 75 -3.65 -5.66 3.58
C LEU A 75 -4.52 -5.09 4.71
N PHE A 76 -5.09 -3.91 4.50
CA PHE A 76 -6.13 -3.33 5.33
C PHE A 76 -7.26 -2.84 4.44
N LEU A 77 -8.50 -3.18 4.78
CA LEU A 77 -9.67 -2.64 4.12
C LEU A 77 -10.05 -1.32 4.80
N ILE A 78 -10.09 -0.23 4.03
CA ILE A 78 -10.42 1.11 4.52
C ILE A 78 -11.81 1.49 4.01
N THR A 79 -12.67 1.97 4.90
CA THR A 79 -13.98 2.55 4.53
C THR A 79 -13.88 4.05 4.28
N ASP A 80 -14.83 4.62 3.55
CA ASP A 80 -14.86 6.06 3.25
C ASP A 80 -14.79 6.94 4.52
N GLY A 81 -15.43 6.50 5.61
CA GLY A 81 -15.38 7.20 6.90
C GLY A 81 -13.97 7.25 7.49
N GLN A 82 -13.26 6.12 7.46
CA GLN A 82 -11.88 6.03 7.96
C GLN A 82 -10.91 6.82 7.09
N PHE A 83 -11.15 6.84 5.78
CA PHE A 83 -10.34 7.61 4.84
C PHE A 83 -10.42 9.11 5.12
N GLU A 84 -11.62 9.65 5.35
CA GLU A 84 -11.81 11.07 5.67
C GLU A 84 -11.19 11.48 7.01
N GLU A 85 -11.18 10.59 8.01
CA GLU A 85 -10.46 10.81 9.27
C GLU A 85 -8.95 10.87 9.07
N GLN A 86 -8.38 9.92 8.31
CA GLN A 86 -6.95 9.90 7.98
C GLN A 86 -6.53 11.14 7.19
N LYS A 87 -7.36 11.56 6.24
CA LYS A 87 -7.15 12.79 5.44
C LYS A 87 -7.14 14.04 6.32
N LYS A 88 -8.05 14.15 7.29
CA LYS A 88 -8.08 15.25 8.27
C LYS A 88 -6.83 15.26 9.16
N LEU A 89 -6.36 14.09 9.61
CA LEU A 89 -5.12 13.95 10.37
C LEU A 89 -3.90 14.37 9.55
N HIS A 90 -3.81 13.92 8.30
CA HIS A 90 -2.74 14.30 7.38
C HIS A 90 -2.69 15.82 7.18
N LEU A 91 -3.83 16.47 6.89
CA LEU A 91 -3.89 17.92 6.71
C LEU A 91 -3.52 18.73 7.97
N LYS A 92 -3.75 18.18 9.18
CA LYS A 92 -3.31 18.81 10.44
C LYS A 92 -1.80 18.77 10.62
N ILE A 93 -1.13 17.72 10.17
CA ILE A 93 0.33 17.57 10.30
C ILE A 93 1.05 18.57 9.37
N TYR A 94 0.51 18.84 8.19
CA TYR A 94 1.13 19.73 7.18
C TYR A 94 0.77 21.22 7.31
N ARG A 95 -0.10 21.61 8.25
CA ARG A 95 -0.47 23.02 8.53
C ARG A 95 0.33 23.65 9.68
N ARG A 96 1.58 23.23 9.88
CA ARG A 96 2.50 23.94 10.78
C ARG A 96 2.96 25.26 10.17
#